data_AF-A0A226X3K8-F1
#
_entry.id   AF-A0A226X3K8-F1
#
_cell.length_a   1.000
_cell.length_b   1.000
_cell.length_c   1.000
_cell.angle_alpha   90.00
_cell.angle_beta   90.00
_cell.angle_gamma   90.00
#
_symmetry.space_group_name_H-M   'P 1'
#
loop_
_entity.id
_entity.type
_entity.pdbx_description
1 polymer ?
#
loop_
_entity_poly.entity_id
_entity_poly.type
_entity_poly.pdbx_seq_one_letter_code
_entity_poly.pdbx_strand_id
1 'polypeptide(L)' 'MRRPSDLAQRETAQYVLAASSGLTGEVSRLLNAAAELAILNGDEAVGLHHLEQVTSIVIQ' A
#
# COMPACT_ATOMS: atom_id res chain seq x y z
N MET A 1 11.52 1.18 -18.80
CA MET A 1 10.33 1.18 -17.93
C MET A 1 9.46 -0.03 -18.26
N ARG A 2 9.48 -1.05 -17.40
CA ARG A 2 8.60 -2.22 -17.49
C ARG A 2 7.23 -1.77 -16.97
N ARG A 3 6.19 -1.75 -17.81
CA ARG A 3 4.84 -1.42 -17.34
C ARG A 3 4.47 -2.45 -16.26
N PRO A 4 4.15 -2.05 -15.01
CA PRO A 4 3.60 -2.99 -14.05
C PRO A 4 2.32 -3.55 -14.67
N SER A 5 2.29 -4.86 -14.88
CA SER A 5 1.15 -5.57 -15.47
C SER A 5 -0.11 -5.24 -14.68
N ASP A 6 -1.25 -5.05 -15.35
CA ASP A 6 -2.56 -4.74 -14.73
C ASP A 6 -2.89 -5.60 -13.51
N LEU A 7 -2.39 -6.85 -13.50
CA LEU A 7 -2.57 -7.78 -12.40
C LEU A 7 -1.97 -7.29 -11.07
N ALA A 8 -0.77 -6.71 -11.08
CA ALA A 8 -0.08 -6.21 -9.89
C ALA A 8 -0.76 -4.94 -9.32
N GLN A 9 -1.30 -4.11 -10.21
CA GLN A 9 -2.08 -2.93 -9.81
C GLN A 9 -3.44 -3.35 -9.21
N ARG A 10 -4.06 -4.40 -9.76
CA ARG A 10 -5.34 -4.95 -9.30
C ARG A 10 -5.24 -5.61 -7.92
N GLU A 11 -4.14 -6.30 -7.62
CA GLU A 11 -3.89 -6.91 -6.31
C GLU A 11 -3.70 -5.82 -5.24
N THR A 12 -2.87 -4.82 -5.53
CA THR A 12 -2.63 -3.67 -4.65
C THR A 12 -3.93 -2.93 -4.34
N ALA A 13 -4.75 -2.65 -5.36
CA ALA A 13 -6.03 -1.96 -5.16
C ALA A 13 -7.02 -2.76 -4.30
N GLN A 14 -7.09 -4.09 -4.50
CA GLN A 14 -7.94 -4.96 -3.67
C GLN A 14 -7.46 -5.01 -2.22
N TYR A 15 -6.15 -5.06 -2.01
CA TYR A 15 -5.56 -5.04 -0.67
C TYR A 15 -5.92 -3.73 0.06
N VAL A 16 -5.70 -2.59 -0.58
CA VAL A 16 -6.03 -1.27 -0.02
C VAL A 16 -7.52 -1.18 0.31
N LEU A 17 -8.40 -1.65 -0.57
CA LEU A 17 -9.84 -1.68 -0.31
C LEU A 17 -10.20 -2.52 0.93
N ALA A 18 -9.62 -3.73 1.04
CA ALA A 18 -9.86 -4.61 2.17
C ALA A 18 -9.34 -4.03 3.49
N ALA A 19 -8.09 -3.52 3.50
CA ALA A 19 -7.45 -2.97 4.69
C ALA A 19 -8.11 -1.67 5.18
N SER A 20 -8.68 -0.87 4.27
CA SER A 20 -9.34 0.40 4.60
C SER A 20 -10.83 0.29 4.90
N SER A 21 -11.42 -0.92 4.76
CA SER A 21 -12.89 -1.11 4.75
C SER A 21 -13.63 -0.20 3.75
N GLY A 22 -12.94 0.28 2.70
CA GLY A 22 -13.49 1.20 1.71
C GLY A 22 -13.70 2.64 2.19
N LEU A 23 -13.20 3.01 3.37
CA LEU A 23 -13.27 4.38 3.86
C LEU A 23 -12.17 5.22 3.20
N THR A 24 -12.53 6.27 2.46
CA THR A 24 -11.56 7.12 1.75
C THR A 24 -10.51 7.74 2.68
N GLY A 25 -10.89 8.06 3.92
CA GLY A 25 -9.94 8.53 4.94
C GLY A 25 -8.90 7.47 5.30
N GLU A 26 -9.32 6.21 5.48
CA GLU A 26 -8.42 5.08 5.75
C GLU A 26 -7.55 4.75 4.55
N VAL A 27 -8.09 4.83 3.34
CA VAL A 27 -7.32 4.68 2.09
C VAL A 27 -6.17 5.69 2.06
N SER A 28 -6.46 6.97 2.33
CA SER A 28 -5.45 8.02 2.34
C SER A 28 -4.38 7.80 3.41
N ARG A 29 -4.79 7.44 4.64
CA ARG A 29 -3.87 7.13 5.73
C ARG A 29 -2.94 5.96 5.39
N LEU A 30 -3.51 4.86 4.89
CA LEU A 30 -2.78 3.66 4.52
C LEU A 30 -1.74 3.94 3.43
N LEU A 31 -2.15 4.62 2.36
CA LEU A 31 -1.25 4.94 1.24
C LEU A 31 -0.13 5.90 1.66
N ASN A 32 -0.42 6.90 2.50
CA ASN A 32 0.60 7.79 3.02
C ASN A 32 1.62 7.06 3.90
N ALA A 33 1.17 6.19 4.80
CA ALA A 33 2.06 5.42 5.66
C ALA A 33 2.95 4.47 4.84
N ALA A 34 2.38 3.81 3.82
CA ALA A 34 3.15 2.94 2.93
C ALA A 34 4.14 3.72 2.06
N ALA A 35 3.78 4.93 1.63
CA ALA A 35 4.68 5.82 0.90
C ALA A 35 5.84 6.32 1.78
N GLU A 36 5.56 6.69 3.02
CA GLU A 36 6.59 7.04 4.01
C GLU A 36 7.58 5.87 4.21
N LEU A 37 7.06 4.65 4.40
CA LEU A 37 7.89 3.47 4.55
C LEU A 37 8.75 3.19 3.30
N ALA A 38 8.19 3.33 2.11
CA ALA A 38 8.95 3.18 0.85
C ALA A 38 10.09 4.20 0.75
N ILE A 39 9.85 5.46 1.13
CA ILE A 39 10.86 6.51 1.14
C ILE A 39 11.99 6.16 2.13
N LEU A 40 11.64 5.69 3.33
CA LEU A 40 12.61 5.30 4.35
C LEU A 40 13.46 4.09 3.91
N ASN A 41 12.87 3.16 3.16
CA ASN A 41 13.56 2.00 2.60
C ASN A 41 14.40 2.34 1.36
N GLY A 42 14.21 3.53 0.76
CA GLY A 42 14.89 3.94 -0.47
C GLY A 42 14.27 3.35 -1.74
N ASP A 43 13.02 2.90 -1.68
CA ASP A 43 12.32 2.29 -2.80
C ASP A 43 11.70 3.35 -3.72
N GLU A 44 11.80 3.14 -5.04
CA GLU A 44 11.25 4.07 -6.05
C GLU A 44 9.72 4.01 -6.18
N ALA A 45 9.07 3.01 -5.57
CA ALA A 45 7.63 2.81 -5.65
C ALA A 45 7.06 2.08 -4.43
N VAL A 46 5.78 2.34 -4.15
CA VAL A 46 5.01 1.59 -3.14
C VAL A 46 4.69 0.20 -3.70
N GLY A 47 5.26 -0.84 -3.10
CA GLY A 47 4.90 -2.23 -3.32
C GLY A 47 3.93 -2.77 -2.28
N LEU A 48 3.41 -3.97 -2.53
CA LEU A 48 2.49 -4.67 -1.61
C LEU A 48 3.11 -4.91 -0.23
N HIS A 49 4.40 -5.22 -0.17
CA HIS A 49 5.11 -5.44 1.10
C HIS A 49 5.06 -4.20 2.02
N HIS A 50 5.13 -2.98 1.46
CA HIS A 50 4.98 -1.76 2.26
C HIS A 50 3.60 -1.67 2.89
N LEU A 51 2.55 -2.01 2.13
CA LEU A 51 1.17 -2.03 2.61
C LEU A 51 0.96 -3.09 3.70
N GLU A 52 1.57 -4.27 3.55
CA GLU A 52 1.50 -5.36 4.54
C GLU A 52 2.21 -5.02 5.86
N GLN A 53 3.32 -4.29 5.78
CA GLN A 53 4.05 -3.86 6.97
C GLN A 53 3.27 -2.81 7.76
N VAL A 54 2.68 -1.82 7.10
CA VAL A 54 1.93 -0.77 7.80
C VAL A 54 0.62 -1.29 8.39
N THR A 55 -0.05 -2.26 7.76
CA THR A 55 -1.25 -2.88 8.33
C THR A 55 -0.92 -3.83 9.49
N SER A 56 0.22 -4.52 9.45
CA SER A 56 0.68 -5.34 10.59
C SER A 56 0.96 -4.51 11.83
N ILE A 57 1.42 -3.27 11.69
CA ILE A 57 1.67 -2.35 12.81
C ILE A 57 0.37 -1.86 13.46
N VAL A 58 -0.73 -1.76 12.70
CA VAL A 58 -2.03 -1.26 13.21
C VAL A 58 -2.84 -2.33 13.94
N ILE A 59 -2.53 -3.63 13.75
CA ILE A 59 -3.27 -4.76 14.34
C ILE A 59 -2.64 -5.27 15.67
N GLN A 60 -1.62 -4.58 16.20
CA GLN A 60 -1.07 -4.83 17.55
C GLN A 60 -1.60 -3.82 18.58
#